data_AF-A0A955S2Y3-F1
#
_entry.id   AF-A0A955S2Y3-F1
#
_cell.length_a   1.000
_cell.length_b   1.000
_cell.length_c   1.000
_cell.angle_alpha   90.00
_cell.angle_beta   90.00
_cell.angle_gamma   90.00
#
_symmetry.space_group_name_H-M   'P 1'
#
loop_
_entity.id
_entity.type
_entity.pdbx_description
1 polymer ?
#
loop_
_entity_poly.entity_id
_entity_poly.type
_entity_poly.pdbx_seq_one_letter_code
_entity_poly.pdbx_strand_id
1 'polypeptide(L)' 'SGKSVLLNVLDRDYLSQFSEVDPSEQNDLIMAAINAGAVYDDRDIKSRIKFISDKDNNMMVRAAALKAVKK' A
#
# COMPACT_ATOMS: atom_id res chain seq x y z
N SER A 1 -4.35 14.64 8.65
CA SER A 1 -3.13 14.94 7.87
C SER A 1 -2.31 13.67 7.55
N GLY A 2 -2.00 12.80 8.52
CA GLY A 2 -1.21 11.57 8.24
C GLY A 2 -1.97 10.43 7.53
N LYS A 3 -3.22 10.15 7.94
CA LYS A 3 -4.05 9.08 7.35
C LYS A 3 -4.25 9.25 5.84
N SER A 4 -4.54 10.45 5.37
CA SER A 4 -4.76 10.74 3.95
C SER A 4 -3.51 10.47 3.12
N VAL A 5 -2.32 10.80 3.64
CA VAL A 5 -1.04 10.51 2.96
C VAL A 5 -0.85 9.00 2.84
N LEU A 6 -1.09 8.24 3.91
CA LEU A 6 -1.01 6.77 3.86
C LEU A 6 -1.99 6.17 2.85
N LEU A 7 -3.23 6.65 2.82
CA LEU A 7 -4.24 6.17 1.87
C LEU A 7 -3.84 6.46 0.42
N ASN A 8 -3.24 7.64 0.15
CA ASN A 8 -2.72 7.96 -1.16
C ASN A 8 -1.56 7.04 -1.56
N VAL A 9 -0.60 6.78 -0.66
CA VAL A 9 0.54 5.90 -0.97
C VAL A 9 0.10 4.43 -1.11
N LEU A 10 -0.95 4.00 -0.41
CA LEU A 10 -1.59 2.69 -0.60
C LEU A 10 -2.45 2.62 -1.89
N ASP A 11 -2.46 3.67 -2.70
CA ASP A 11 -3.13 3.71 -3.99
C ASP A 11 -2.13 3.66 -5.15
N ARG A 12 -2.15 2.52 -5.87
CA ARG A 12 -1.31 2.28 -7.05
C ARG A 12 -1.59 3.32 -8.14
N ASP A 13 -2.85 3.69 -8.33
CA ASP A 13 -3.24 4.64 -9.37
C ASP A 13 -2.79 6.04 -9.00
N TYR A 14 -2.79 6.39 -7.71
CA TYR A 14 -2.19 7.64 -7.22
C TYR A 14 -0.69 7.70 -7.52
N LEU A 15 0.07 6.64 -7.19
CA LEU A 15 1.52 6.61 -7.44
C LEU A 15 1.86 6.63 -8.93
N SER A 16 0.99 6.07 -9.78
CA SER A 16 1.18 6.08 -11.24
C SER A 16 1.12 7.48 -11.87
N GLN A 17 0.66 8.50 -11.13
CA GLN A 17 0.62 9.89 -11.60
C GLN A 17 2.00 10.56 -11.56
N PHE A 18 2.97 9.99 -10.84
CA PHE A 18 4.32 10.53 -10.69
C PHE A 18 5.28 9.78 -11.63
N SER A 19 5.39 10.27 -12.87
CA SER A 19 6.22 9.64 -13.92
C SER A 19 7.72 9.63 -13.60
N GLU A 20 8.15 10.47 -12.67
CA GLU A 20 9.51 10.63 -12.19
C GLU A 20 9.92 9.52 -11.19
N VAL A 21 8.95 8.80 -10.62
CA VAL A 21 9.19 7.72 -9.65
C VAL A 21 9.14 6.39 -10.38
N ASP A 22 10.24 5.65 -10.36
CA ASP A 22 10.32 4.42 -11.12
C ASP A 22 9.44 3.30 -10.49
N PRO A 23 9.04 2.27 -11.26
CA PRO A 23 8.14 1.24 -10.75
C PRO A 23 8.67 0.49 -9.53
N SER A 24 9.99 0.36 -9.35
CA SER A 24 10.58 -0.28 -8.18
C SER A 24 10.45 0.60 -6.93
N GLU A 25 10.72 1.89 -7.06
CA GLU A 25 10.51 2.88 -5.99
C GLU A 25 9.03 2.96 -5.59
N GLN A 26 8.09 2.90 -6.55
CA GLN A 26 6.66 2.83 -6.25
C GLN A 26 6.30 1.59 -5.42
N ASN A 27 6.92 0.43 -5.69
CA ASN A 27 6.68 -0.77 -4.90
C ASN A 27 7.22 -0.61 -3.47
N ASP A 28 8.39 0.00 -3.30
CA ASP A 28 8.99 0.25 -2.00
C ASP A 28 8.15 1.21 -1.16
N LEU A 29 7.61 2.26 -1.78
CA LEU A 29 6.67 3.19 -1.14
C LEU A 29 5.42 2.48 -0.63
N ILE A 30 4.80 1.62 -1.45
CA ILE A 30 3.62 0.85 -1.04
C ILE A 30 3.97 -0.12 0.08
N MET A 31 5.11 -0.81 0.02
CA MET A 31 5.55 -1.72 1.08
C MET A 31 5.75 -0.97 2.41
N ALA A 32 6.36 0.22 2.37
CA ALA A 32 6.51 1.06 3.55
C ALA A 32 5.14 1.48 4.11
N ALA A 33 4.20 1.88 3.24
CA ALA A 33 2.85 2.27 3.64
C ALA A 33 2.03 1.09 4.20
N ILE A 34 2.18 -0.12 3.66
CA ILE A 34 1.56 -1.34 4.22
C ILE A 34 2.08 -1.58 5.63
N ASN A 35 3.40 -1.54 5.82
CA ASN A 35 4.02 -1.80 7.12
C ASN A 35 3.61 -0.75 8.16
N ALA A 36 3.59 0.53 7.78
CA ALA A 36 3.11 1.60 8.65
C ALA A 36 1.60 1.49 8.92
N GLY A 37 0.80 1.22 7.89
CA GLY A 37 -0.66 1.13 7.99
C GLY A 37 -1.13 -0.06 8.84
N ALA A 38 -0.41 -1.18 8.80
CA ALA A 38 -0.75 -2.40 9.53
C ALA A 38 -0.75 -2.25 11.06
N VAL A 39 -0.07 -1.23 11.60
CA VAL A 39 -0.04 -0.97 13.05
C VAL A 39 -1.27 -0.22 13.56
N TYR A 40 -2.07 0.36 12.67
CA TYR A 40 -3.24 1.15 13.03
C TYR A 40 -4.53 0.34 12.88
N ASP A 41 -5.42 0.45 13.86
CA ASP A 41 -6.78 -0.08 13.76
C ASP A 41 -7.71 0.90 13.04
N ASP A 42 -7.42 1.16 11.75
CA ASP A 42 -8.22 2.03 10.90
C ASP A 42 -8.86 1.23 9.76
N ARG A 43 -10.18 1.34 9.64
CA ARG A 43 -10.98 0.57 8.67
C ARG A 43 -10.57 0.85 7.23
N ASP A 44 -10.33 2.11 6.88
CA ASP A 44 -10.05 2.50 5.49
C ASP A 44 -8.65 2.01 5.09
N ILE A 45 -7.68 2.15 5.99
CA ILE A 45 -6.33 1.63 5.80
C ILE A 45 -6.36 0.11 5.64
N LYS A 46 -7.04 -0.62 6.54
CA LYS A 46 -7.17 -2.08 6.46
C LYS A 46 -7.87 -2.53 5.18
N SER A 47 -8.92 -1.83 4.75
CA SER A 47 -9.61 -2.12 3.49
C SER A 47 -8.67 -1.93 2.30
N ARG A 48 -7.84 -0.89 2.31
CA ARG A 48 -6.89 -0.64 1.23
C ARG A 48 -5.78 -1.68 1.18
N ILE A 49 -5.21 -2.06 2.33
CA ILE A 49 -4.22 -3.14 2.41
C ILE A 49 -4.84 -4.46 1.92
N LYS A 50 -6.09 -4.77 2.28
CA LYS A 50 -6.80 -5.95 1.78
C LYS A 50 -7.00 -5.92 0.27
N PHE A 51 -7.36 -4.77 -0.30
CA PHE A 51 -7.47 -4.61 -1.75
C PHE A 51 -6.13 -4.89 -2.45
N ILE A 52 -5.04 -4.32 -1.95
CA ILE A 52 -3.68 -4.56 -2.47
C ILE A 52 -3.35 -6.06 -2.41
N SER A 53 -3.66 -6.73 -1.29
CA SER A 53 -3.37 -8.16 -1.13
C SER A 53 -3.99 -9.04 -2.20
N ASP A 54 -5.13 -8.61 -2.75
CA ASP A 54 -5.92 -9.39 -3.70
C ASP A 54 -5.65 -8.98 -5.16
N LYS A 55 -5.32 -7.71 -5.42
CA LYS A 55 -5.38 -7.12 -6.77
C LYS A 55 -4.08 -6.50 -7.27
N ASP A 56 -3.10 -6.26 -6.40
CA ASP A 56 -1.90 -5.56 -6.81
C ASP A 56 -1.11 -6.33 -7.89
N ASN A 57 -0.56 -5.61 -8.88
CA ASN A 57 0.14 -6.21 -10.01
C ASN A 57 1.50 -6.82 -9.63
N ASN A 58 2.12 -6.35 -8.55
CA ASN A 58 3.40 -6.83 -8.07
C ASN A 58 3.20 -7.96 -7.04
N MET A 59 3.80 -9.11 -7.29
CA MET A 59 3.63 -10.29 -6.42
C MET A 59 4.22 -10.08 -5.02
N MET A 60 5.32 -9.34 -4.89
CA MET A 60 5.95 -9.05 -3.60
C MET A 60 5.08 -8.11 -2.77
N VAL A 61 4.50 -7.09 -3.41
CA VAL A 61 3.57 -6.15 -2.76
C VAL A 61 2.31 -6.89 -2.28
N ARG A 62 1.73 -7.78 -3.11
CA ARG A 62 0.62 -8.65 -2.68
C ARG A 62 0.98 -9.50 -1.47
N ALA A 63 2.15 -10.14 -1.48
CA ALA A 63 2.60 -11.00 -0.38
C ALA A 63 2.79 -10.20 0.93
N ALA A 64 3.36 -8.99 0.84
CA ALA A 64 3.50 -8.10 1.99
C ALA A 64 2.13 -7.70 2.56
N ALA A 65 1.18 -7.31 1.70
CA ALA A 65 -0.18 -6.97 2.11
C ALA A 65 -0.92 -8.17 2.73
N LEU A 66 -0.81 -9.37 2.15
CA LEU A 66 -1.39 -10.59 2.71
C LEU A 66 -0.84 -10.89 4.11
N LYS A 67 0.47 -10.70 4.33
CA LYS A 67 1.10 -10.87 5.63
C LYS A 67 0.59 -9.83 6.65
N ALA A 68 0.38 -8.60 6.21
CA ALA A 68 -0.14 -7.52 7.05
C ALA A 68 -1.60 -7.75 7.49
N VAL A 69 -2.47 -8.26 6.61
CA VAL A 69 -3.88 -8.54 6.94
C VAL A 69 -4.04 -9.71 7.92
N LYS A 70 -3.10 -10.66 7.93
CA LYS A 70 -3.13 -11.85 8.81
C LYS A 70 -2.61 -11.59 10.23
N LYS A 71 -2.03 -10.41 10.48
CA LYS A 71 -1.62 -9.99 11.83
C LYS A 71 -2.78 -9.37 12.57
#